data_AF-A0A0U1NQK7-F1
#
_entry.id   AF-A0A0U1NQK7-F1
#
_cell.length_a   1.000
_cell.length_b   1.000
_cell.length_c   1.000
_cell.angle_alpha   90.00
_cell.angle_beta   90.00
_cell.angle_gamma   90.00
#
_symmetry.space_group_name_H-M   'P 1'
#
loop_
_entity.id
_entity.type
_entity.pdbx_description
1 polymer ?
#
loop_
_entity_poly.entity_id
_entity_poly.type
_entity_poly.pdbx_seq_one_letter_code
_entity_poly.pdbx_strand_id
1 'polypeptide(L)' 'MNRTKKCVECGSYVPPYQNFFCEECWEKALNEKLKEDEKKKGVKHGAKA' A
#
# COMPACT_ATOMS: atom_id res chain seq x y z
N MET A 1 13.05 -17.57 19.88
CA MET A 1 13.43 -17.30 18.47
C MET A 1 12.70 -16.04 18.00
N ASN A 2 13.41 -14.91 17.90
CA ASN A 2 12.88 -13.73 17.20
C ASN A 2 12.82 -14.08 15.71
N ARG A 3 11.65 -14.50 15.22
CA ARG A 3 11.41 -14.69 13.78
C ARG A 3 11.30 -13.31 13.16
N THR A 4 12.46 -12.76 12.80
CA THR A 4 12.53 -11.55 11.99
C THR A 4 11.77 -11.80 10.69
N LYS A 5 10.64 -11.11 10.53
CA LYS A 5 9.83 -11.19 9.31
C LYS A 5 10.52 -10.39 8.21
N LYS A 6 10.46 -10.92 6.99
CA LYS A 6 10.98 -10.27 5.80
C LYS A 6 9.83 -9.74 4.96
N CYS A 7 10.06 -8.61 4.31
CA CYS A 7 9.09 -7.96 3.47
C CYS A 7 8.85 -8.85 2.26
N VAL A 8 7.57 -9.10 1.93
CA VAL A 8 7.21 -9.97 0.80
C VAL A 8 7.61 -9.35 -0.55
N GLU A 9 7.70 -8.03 -0.63
CA GLU A 9 8.03 -7.30 -1.86
C GLU A 9 9.55 -7.20 -2.11
N CYS A 10 10.31 -6.80 -1.08
CA CYS A 10 11.72 -6.44 -1.25
C CYS A 10 12.69 -7.30 -0.42
N GLY A 11 12.18 -8.18 0.45
CA GLY A 11 13.00 -9.01 1.33
C GLY A 11 13.65 -8.27 2.51
N SER A 12 13.43 -6.96 2.65
CA SER A 12 13.93 -6.14 3.77
C SER A 12 13.28 -6.52 5.10
N TYR A 13 13.84 -6.00 6.20
CA TYR A 13 13.29 -6.18 7.54
C TYR A 13 11.85 -5.64 7.65
N VAL A 14 10.96 -6.46 8.21
CA VAL A 14 9.60 -6.04 8.58
C VAL A 14 9.59 -5.70 10.07
N PRO A 15 9.10 -4.51 10.46
CA PRO A 15 8.96 -4.15 11.86
C PRO A 15 8.15 -5.19 12.65
N PRO A 16 8.40 -5.37 13.95
CA PRO A 16 7.76 -6.43 14.72
C PRO A 16 6.24 -6.30 14.83
N TYR A 17 5.72 -5.08 14.67
CA TYR A 17 4.28 -4.76 14.65
C TYR A 17 3.63 -4.98 13.28
N GLN A 18 4.43 -5.20 12.23
CA GLN A 18 3.99 -5.47 10.86
C GLN A 18 4.17 -6.96 10.54
N ASN A 19 3.37 -7.48 9.61
CA ASN A 19 3.39 -8.90 9.27
C ASN A 19 3.98 -9.19 7.89
N PHE A 20 3.80 -8.30 6.91
CA PHE A 20 4.02 -8.61 5.50
C PHE A 20 4.90 -7.61 4.78
N PHE A 21 4.79 -6.31 5.08
CA PHE A 21 5.50 -5.25 4.36
C PHE A 21 6.42 -4.49 5.31
N CYS A 22 7.57 -4.06 4.78
CA CYS A 22 8.33 -2.98 5.42
C CYS A 22 7.59 -1.65 5.22
N GLU A 23 7.98 -0.64 6.01
CA GLU A 23 7.33 0.67 6.00
C GLU A 23 7.34 1.31 4.60
N GLU A 24 8.44 1.21 3.86
CA GLU A 24 8.55 1.74 2.50
C GLU A 24 7.59 1.08 1.50
N CYS A 25 7.51 -0.26 1.51
CA CYS A 25 6.61 -0.99 0.61
C CYS A 25 5.15 -0.76 0.99
N TRP A 26 4.86 -0.65 2.30
CA TRP A 26 3.54 -0.31 2.79
C TRP A 26 3.10 1.09 2.33
N GLU A 27 3.96 2.08 2.47
CA GLU A 27 3.67 3.45 2.04
C GLU A 27 3.49 3.56 0.52
N LYS A 28 4.31 2.86 -0.28
CA LYS A 28 4.15 2.80 -1.74
C LYS A 28 2.81 2.19 -2.14
N ALA A 29 2.46 1.05 -1.54
CA ALA A 29 1.19 0.38 -1.82
C ALA A 29 -0.02 1.26 -1.42
N LEU A 30 0.05 1.96 -0.28
CA LEU A 30 -0.98 2.91 0.13
C LEU A 30 -1.11 4.08 -0.84
N ASN A 31 0.00 4.69 -1.26
CA ASN A 31 0.00 5.80 -2.20
C ASN A 31 -0.53 5.39 -3.58
N GLU A 32 -0.19 4.20 -4.06
CA GLU A 32 -0.73 3.67 -5.31
C GLU A 32 -2.24 3.47 -5.20
N LYS A 33 -2.72 2.86 -4.10
CA LYS A 33 -4.16 2.69 -3.86
C LYS A 33 -4.90 4.01 -3.72
N LEU A 34 -4.30 5.00 -3.07
CA LEU A 34 -4.87 6.33 -2.93
C LEU A 34 -5.00 7.00 -4.31
N LYS A 35 -3.96 6.96 -5.14
CA LYS A 35 -3.99 7.46 -6.52
C LYS A 35 -5.03 6.73 -7.37
N GLU A 36 -5.14 5.42 -7.25
CA GLU A 36 -6.19 4.65 -7.93
C GLU A 36 -7.60 5.05 -7.47
N ASP A 37 -7.79 5.25 -6.16
CA ASP A 37 -9.07 5.65 -5.58
C ASP A 37 -9.45 7.09 -5.98
N GLU A 38 -8.49 8.01 -6.00
CA GLU A 38 -8.68 9.37 -6.53
C GLU A 38 -9.04 9.34 -8.02
N LYS A 39 -8.34 8.53 -8.82
CA LYS A 39 -8.67 8.34 -10.25
C LYS A 39 -10.08 7.78 -10.41
N LYS A 40 -10.51 6.85 -9.56
CA LYS A 40 -11.87 6.29 -9.58
C LYS A 40 -12.93 7.26 -9.07
N LYS A 41 -12.64 8.06 -8.04
CA LYS A 41 -13.52 9.11 -7.52
C LYS A 41 -13.67 10.30 -8.47
N GLY A 42 -12.68 10.55 -9.32
CA GLY A 42 -12.78 11.48 -10.45
C GLY A 42 -13.72 11.00 -11.57
N VAL A 43 -14.09 9.72 -11.59
CA VAL A 43 -15.17 9.19 -12.44
C VAL A 43 -16.50 9.25 -11.67
N LYS A 44 -16.83 10.44 -11.14
CA LYS A 44 -18.20 10.79 -10.79
C LYS A 44 -18.75 11.73 -11.86
N HIS A 45 -19.37 11.07 -12.84
CA HIS A 45 -20.57 11.50 -13.55
C HIS A 45 -20.59 12.95 -14.06
N GLY A 46 -20.04 13.13 -15.26
CA GLY A 46 -20.77 13.91 -16.25
C GLY A 46 -22.10 13.22 -16.57
N ALA A 47 -23.13 13.46 -15.76
CA ALA A 47 -24.52 13.25 -16.14
C ALA A 47 -25.09 14.60 -16.60
N LYS A 48 -24.81 14.88 -17.88
CA LYS A 48 -25.59 15.59 -18.89
C LYS A 48 -26.80 16.47 -18.47
N ALA A 49 -26.81 17.66 -19.08
CA ALA A 49 -27.89 18.62 -19.36
C ALA A 49 -28.13 19.72 -18.32
#